data_AF-A0A9L0S6Z5-F1
#
_entry.id   AF-A0A9L0S6Z5-F1
#
_cell.length_a   1.000
_cell.length_b   1.000
_cell.length_c   1.000
_cell.angle_alpha   90.00
_cell.angle_beta   90.00
_cell.angle_gamma   90.00
#
_symmetry.space_group_name_H-M   'P 1'
#
loop_
_entity.id
_entity.type
_entity.pdbx_description
1 polymer ?
#
loop_
_entity_poly.entity_id
_entity_poly.type
_entity_poly.pdbx_seq_one_letter_code
_entity_poly.pdbx_strand_id
1 'polypeptide(L)'
;MDTASHSLVLLQQLNMQREFGFLCDCTVAIGDVYFKAHRAVLAAFSNYFKMIFIHQTRKRKITCTICGHKFLRKSQLLEHMYTHKADDPMQKRIYTGLFEAEERWRGKMHSLLPHLGT
;
A
#
# COMPACT_ATOMS: atom_id res chain seq x y z
N MET A 1 0.47 -43.50 -15.29
CA MET A 1 1.30 -42.57 -14.48
C MET A 1 0.39 -42.04 -13.39
N ASP A 2 0.69 -42.39 -12.15
CA ASP A 2 -0.13 -41.99 -11.00
C ASP A 2 0.04 -40.50 -10.71
N THR A 3 -1.06 -39.77 -10.68
CA THR A 3 -1.06 -38.30 -10.52
C THR A 3 -0.48 -37.87 -9.16
N ALA A 4 -0.65 -38.70 -8.14
CA ALA A 4 -0.12 -38.46 -6.80
C ALA A 4 1.42 -38.54 -6.73
N SER A 5 2.06 -39.41 -7.53
CA SER A 5 3.53 -39.48 -7.54
C SER A 5 4.13 -38.28 -8.25
N HIS A 6 3.49 -37.82 -9.33
CA HIS A 6 3.93 -36.63 -10.06
C HIS A 6 3.86 -35.36 -9.17
N SER A 7 2.76 -35.14 -8.46
CA SER A 7 2.63 -33.93 -7.62
C SER A 7 3.67 -33.91 -6.50
N LEU A 8 3.99 -35.06 -5.92
CA LEU A 8 5.02 -35.19 -4.89
C LEU A 8 6.42 -34.85 -5.42
N VAL A 9 6.80 -35.41 -6.57
CA VAL A 9 8.09 -35.10 -7.22
C VAL A 9 8.18 -33.60 -7.57
N LEU A 10 7.09 -33.01 -8.09
CA LEU A 10 7.05 -31.57 -8.40
C LEU A 10 7.28 -30.72 -7.15
N LEU A 11 6.55 -31.00 -6.06
CA LEU A 11 6.70 -30.25 -4.80
C LEU A 11 8.10 -30.40 -4.22
N GLN A 12 8.68 -31.59 -4.29
CA GLN A 12 10.06 -31.83 -3.87
C GLN A 12 11.05 -30.97 -4.66
N GLN A 13 10.91 -30.88 -5.98
CA GLN A 13 11.79 -30.05 -6.80
C GLN A 13 11.58 -28.55 -6.59
N LEU A 14 10.35 -28.09 -6.38
CA LEU A 14 10.09 -26.70 -6.01
C LEU A 14 10.70 -26.34 -4.65
N ASN A 15 10.71 -27.28 -3.71
CA ASN A 15 11.38 -27.10 -2.42
C ASN A 15 12.90 -26.95 -2.58
N MET A 16 13.53 -27.81 -3.38
CA MET A 16 14.96 -27.70 -3.68
C MET A 16 15.29 -26.34 -4.32
N GLN A 17 14.49 -25.91 -5.31
CA GLN A 17 14.65 -24.58 -5.92
C GLN A 17 14.55 -23.45 -4.89
N ARG A 18 13.62 -23.56 -3.93
CA ARG A 18 13.46 -22.58 -2.85
C ARG A 18 14.71 -22.49 -1.96
N GLU A 19 15.29 -23.62 -1.58
CA GLU A 19 16.48 -23.70 -0.74
C GLU A 19 17.71 -23.07 -1.41
N PHE A 20 17.88 -23.28 -2.72
CA PHE A 20 18.93 -22.63 -3.51
C PHE A 20 18.57 -21.21 -3.97
N GLY A 21 17.36 -20.72 -3.67
CA GLY A 21 16.87 -19.40 -4.07
C GLY A 21 16.54 -19.26 -5.56
N PHE A 22 16.49 -20.35 -6.32
CA PHE A 22 16.15 -20.33 -7.74
C PHE A 22 14.69 -19.97 -7.97
N LEU A 23 14.46 -19.06 -8.93
CA LEU A 23 13.14 -18.58 -9.37
C LEU A 23 12.28 -17.98 -8.24
N CYS A 24 12.85 -17.74 -7.05
CA CYS A 24 12.15 -17.14 -5.93
C CYS A 24 11.91 -15.66 -6.20
N ASP A 25 10.65 -15.31 -6.49
CA ASP A 25 10.20 -13.98 -6.89
C ASP A 25 9.57 -13.20 -5.73
N CYS A 26 9.60 -13.75 -4.51
CA CYS A 26 9.25 -13.03 -3.29
C CYS A 26 10.07 -13.46 -2.07
N THR A 27 9.96 -12.68 -1.01
CA THR A 27 10.50 -12.99 0.32
C THR A 27 9.40 -12.69 1.34
N VAL A 28 9.13 -13.65 2.23
CA VAL A 28 8.14 -13.51 3.30
C VAL A 28 8.89 -13.25 4.60
N ALA A 29 8.50 -12.20 5.31
CA ALA A 29 9.02 -11.91 6.64
C ALA A 29 8.06 -12.46 7.71
N ILE A 30 8.60 -13.14 8.70
CA ILE A 30 7.87 -13.61 9.89
C ILE A 30 8.71 -13.20 11.10
N GLY A 31 8.28 -12.12 11.77
CA GLY A 31 9.15 -11.42 12.72
C GLY A 31 10.40 -10.88 12.02
N ASP A 32 11.57 -11.19 12.56
CA ASP A 32 12.87 -10.77 12.03
C ASP A 32 13.50 -11.79 11.05
N VAL A 33 12.77 -12.85 10.70
CA VAL A 33 13.26 -13.91 9.81
C VAL A 33 12.67 -13.77 8.42
N TYR A 34 13.50 -13.97 7.40
CA TYR A 34 13.16 -13.80 5.99
C TYR A 34 13.28 -15.12 5.22
N PHE A 35 12.22 -15.48 4.49
CA PHE A 35 12.14 -16.73 3.74
C PHE A 35 11.95 -16.45 2.25
N LYS A 36 12.84 -16.98 1.41
CA LYS A 36 12.64 -17.00 -0.05
C LYS A 36 11.45 -17.90 -0.39
N ALA A 37 10.64 -17.46 -1.34
CA ALA A 37 9.47 -18.23 -1.76
C ALA A 37 9.06 -17.90 -3.20
N HIS A 38 8.27 -18.79 -3.79
CA HIS A 38 7.61 -18.60 -5.07
C HIS A 38 6.18 -18.11 -4.85
N ARG A 39 5.83 -16.95 -5.41
CA ARG A 39 4.48 -16.36 -5.31
C ARG A 39 3.41 -17.32 -5.85
N ALA A 40 3.74 -18.05 -6.91
CA ALA A 40 2.85 -19.03 -7.52
C ALA A 40 2.48 -20.16 -6.54
N VAL A 41 3.46 -20.70 -5.82
CA VAL A 41 3.25 -21.75 -4.82
C VAL A 41 2.41 -21.21 -3.66
N LEU A 42 2.80 -20.06 -3.08
CA LEU A 42 2.03 -19.44 -2.00
C LEU A 42 0.58 -19.12 -2.40
N ALA A 43 0.35 -18.65 -3.63
CA ALA A 43 -0.99 -18.36 -4.16
C ALA A 43 -1.83 -19.61 -4.43
N ALA A 44 -1.20 -20.75 -4.76
CA ALA A 44 -1.89 -22.02 -4.96
C ALA A 44 -2.50 -22.56 -3.64
N PHE A 45 -1.82 -22.33 -2.52
CA PHE A 45 -2.21 -22.89 -1.22
C PHE A 45 -2.82 -21.88 -0.24
N SER A 46 -2.86 -20.58 -0.57
CA SER A 46 -3.41 -19.55 0.32
C SER A 46 -4.13 -18.44 -0.46
N ASN A 47 -5.42 -18.27 -0.18
CA ASN A 47 -6.21 -17.20 -0.77
C ASN A 47 -5.73 -15.81 -0.34
N TYR A 48 -5.17 -15.69 0.87
CA TYR A 48 -4.53 -14.45 1.34
C TYR A 48 -3.37 -14.05 0.43
N PHE A 49 -2.41 -14.95 0.19
CA PHE A 49 -1.28 -14.68 -0.69
C PHE A 49 -1.73 -14.48 -2.14
N LYS A 50 -2.70 -15.27 -2.62
CA LYS A 50 -3.29 -15.09 -3.96
C LYS A 50 -3.85 -13.68 -4.16
N MET A 51 -4.68 -13.21 -3.22
CA MET A 51 -5.24 -11.85 -3.27
C MET A 51 -4.15 -10.80 -3.18
N ILE A 52 -3.21 -10.91 -2.24
CA ILE A 52 -2.12 -9.93 -2.12
C ILE A 52 -1.30 -9.87 -3.40
N PHE A 53 -0.95 -11.00 -4.02
CA PHE A 53 -0.12 -10.98 -5.22
C PHE A 53 -0.86 -10.47 -6.46
N ILE A 54 -2.14 -10.76 -6.62
CA ILE A 54 -2.98 -10.23 -7.71
C ILE A 54 -3.25 -8.73 -7.51
N HIS A 55 -3.47 -8.28 -6.28
CA HIS A 55 -3.75 -6.87 -5.99
C HIS A 55 -2.48 -6.03 -5.90
N GLN A 56 -1.33 -6.59 -5.52
CA GLN A 56 -0.05 -5.88 -5.56
C GLN A 56 0.43 -5.63 -6.98
N THR A 57 0.21 -6.56 -7.92
CA THR A 57 0.49 -6.29 -9.35
C THR A 57 -0.46 -5.23 -9.92
N ARG A 58 -1.63 -5.03 -9.29
CA ARG A 58 -2.61 -3.99 -9.59
C ARG A 58 -2.75 -2.95 -8.48
N LYS A 59 -1.66 -2.41 -7.92
CA LYS A 59 -1.79 -1.21 -7.07
C LYS A 59 -2.49 -0.14 -7.91
N ARG A 60 -3.79 0.09 -7.64
CA ARG A 60 -4.58 1.14 -8.28
C ARG A 60 -3.87 2.43 -7.97
N LYS A 61 -3.31 3.05 -9.01
CA LYS A 61 -2.68 4.35 -8.84
C LYS A 61 -3.77 5.29 -8.33
N ILE A 62 -3.46 6.01 -7.27
CA ILE A 62 -4.31 7.03 -6.68
C ILE A 62 -4.17 8.27 -7.54
N THR A 63 -5.25 8.72 -8.14
CA THR A 63 -5.25 9.84 -9.08
C THR A 63 -5.48 11.15 -8.32
N CYS A 64 -4.67 12.17 -8.59
CA CYS A 64 -4.97 13.54 -8.18
C CYS A 64 -6.21 14.01 -8.92
N THR A 65 -7.21 14.49 -8.19
CA THR A 65 -8.46 14.99 -8.77
C THR A 65 -8.30 16.34 -9.46
N ILE A 66 -7.21 17.07 -9.16
CA ILE A 66 -6.95 18.40 -9.70
C ILE A 66 -6.29 18.31 -11.09
N CYS A 67 -5.23 17.51 -11.24
CA CYS A 67 -4.47 17.41 -12.49
C CYS A 67 -4.51 16.03 -13.17
N GLY A 68 -5.16 15.02 -12.56
CA GLY A 68 -5.23 13.67 -13.11
C GLY A 68 -3.95 12.84 -12.96
N HIS A 69 -2.91 13.37 -12.30
CA HIS A 69 -1.65 12.65 -12.11
C HIS A 69 -1.81 11.45 -11.17
N LYS A 70 -1.16 10.33 -11.49
CA LYS A 70 -1.40 9.03 -10.85
C LYS A 70 -0.23 8.62 -9.95
N PHE A 71 -0.51 8.33 -8.69
CA PHE A 71 0.47 8.05 -7.65
C PHE A 71 0.35 6.61 -7.13
N LEU A 72 1.47 6.01 -6.73
CA LEU A 72 1.48 4.64 -6.21
C LEU A 72 1.22 4.59 -4.70
N ARG A 73 1.43 5.69 -3.98
CA ARG A 73 1.26 5.81 -2.52
C ARG A 73 0.44 7.06 -2.16
N LYS A 74 -0.31 6.99 -1.06
CA LYS A 74 -1.07 8.13 -0.52
C LYS A 74 -0.17 9.32 -0.14
N SER A 75 1.00 9.06 0.44
CA SER A 75 1.97 10.11 0.79
C SER A 75 2.46 10.91 -0.42
N GLN A 76 2.67 10.26 -1.57
CA GLN A 76 3.08 10.92 -2.80
C GLN A 76 1.98 11.82 -3.37
N LEU A 77 0.72 11.37 -3.31
CA LEU A 77 -0.40 12.23 -3.67
C LEU A 77 -0.49 13.44 -2.71
N LEU A 78 -0.33 13.19 -1.40
CA LEU A 78 -0.42 14.24 -0.39
C LEU A 78 0.65 15.32 -0.60
N GLU A 79 1.92 14.93 -0.73
CA GLU A 79 3.02 15.85 -1.02
C GLU A 79 2.78 16.62 -2.33
N HIS A 80 2.33 15.90 -3.39
CA HIS A 80 1.94 16.53 -4.64
C HIS A 80 0.81 17.55 -4.48
N MET A 81 -0.16 17.32 -3.60
CA MET A 81 -1.23 18.28 -3.33
C MET A 81 -0.72 19.51 -2.57
N TYR A 82 0.28 19.35 -1.68
CA TYR A 82 0.90 20.45 -0.94
C TYR A 82 1.84 21.30 -1.80
N THR A 83 2.43 20.73 -2.85
CA THR A 83 3.33 21.43 -3.76
C THR A 83 2.76 21.57 -5.16
N HIS A 84 1.45 21.36 -5.33
CA HIS A 84 0.77 21.44 -6.62
C HIS A 84 1.08 22.84 -7.15
N LYS A 85 2.00 22.95 -8.12
CA LYS A 85 2.59 24.23 -8.49
C LYS A 85 1.45 25.20 -8.77
N ALA A 86 1.38 26.22 -7.94
CA ALA A 86 0.40 27.28 -7.94
C ALA A 86 0.61 28.22 -9.14
N ASP A 87 0.66 27.66 -10.35
CA ASP A 87 0.65 28.41 -11.62
C ASP A 87 -0.76 28.51 -12.21
N ASP A 88 -1.80 28.15 -11.44
CA ASP A 88 -3.19 28.41 -11.79
C ASP A 88 -3.78 29.50 -10.86
N PRO A 89 -4.12 30.69 -11.41
CA PRO A 89 -4.77 31.79 -10.68
C PRO A 89 -6.08 31.40 -9.96
N MET A 90 -6.72 30.26 -10.26
CA MET A 90 -7.92 29.79 -9.56
C MET A 90 -7.69 29.29 -8.14
N GLN A 91 -6.45 29.03 -7.72
CA GLN A 91 -6.17 28.39 -6.42
C GLN A 91 -6.28 29.35 -5.21
N LYS A 92 -6.27 30.68 -5.42
CA LYS A 92 -6.43 31.66 -4.33
C LYS A 92 -7.82 31.68 -3.68
N ARG A 93 -8.86 31.13 -4.32
CA ARG A 93 -10.24 31.14 -3.80
C ARG A 93 -10.59 29.93 -2.94
N ILE A 94 -9.92 28.80 -3.17
CA ILE A 94 -10.22 27.55 -2.44
C ILE A 94 -9.42 27.50 -1.13
N TYR A 95 -8.19 28.03 -1.12
CA TYR A 95 -7.31 27.96 0.06
C TYR A 95 -7.76 28.90 1.20
N THR A 96 -8.31 30.07 0.89
CA THR A 96 -8.90 30.98 1.90
C THR A 96 -10.10 30.36 2.60
N GLY A 97 -10.98 29.68 1.86
CA GLY A 97 -12.15 29.02 2.45
C GLY A 97 -11.80 27.80 3.33
N LEU A 98 -10.73 27.07 3.01
CA LEU A 98 -10.25 25.94 3.82
C LEU A 98 -9.55 26.40 5.11
N PHE A 99 -8.78 27.48 5.05
CA PHE A 99 -8.11 28.04 6.23
C PHE A 99 -9.11 28.59 7.26
N GLU A 100 -10.12 29.35 6.81
CA GLU A 100 -11.19 29.86 7.68
C GLU A 100 -12.02 28.73 8.31
N ALA A 101 -12.27 27.66 7.56
CA ALA A 101 -12.96 26.48 8.08
C ALA A 101 -12.12 25.75 9.14
N GLU A 102 -10.81 25.61 8.95
CA GLU A 102 -9.91 24.98 9.92
C GLU A 102 -9.76 25.80 11.21
N GLU A 103 -9.62 27.13 11.15
CA GLU A 103 -9.58 27.97 12.36
C GLU A 103 -10.89 27.89 13.15
N ARG A 104 -12.02 27.85 12.44
CA ARG A 104 -13.35 27.67 13.05
C ARG A 104 -13.49 26.32 13.75
N TRP A 105 -12.96 25.24 13.17
CA TRP A 105 -12.93 23.92 13.81
C TRP A 105 -11.97 23.90 15.01
N ARG A 106 -10.79 24.53 14.90
CA ARG A 106 -9.77 24.58 15.94
C ARG A 106 -10.23 25.39 17.16
N GLY A 107 -10.87 26.54 16.93
CA GLY A 107 -11.45 27.37 17.99
C GLY A 107 -12.59 26.68 18.75
N LYS A 108 -13.38 25.84 18.05
CA LYS A 108 -14.47 25.06 18.66
C LYS A 108 -13.97 23.87 19.49
N MET A 109 -12.75 23.40 19.23
CA MET A 109 -12.12 22.30 19.97
C MET A 109 -11.51 22.77 21.29
N HIS A 110 -10.98 24.00 21.35
CA HIS A 110 -10.40 24.59 22.56
C HIS A 110 -11.43 25.01 23.61
N SER A 111 -12.69 25.21 23.23
CA SER A 111 -13.78 25.54 24.18
C SER A 111 -14.39 24.32 24.89
N LEU A 112 -13.99 23.09 24.53
CA LEU A 112 -14.57 21.86 25.08
C LEU A 112 -13.68 21.13 26.09
N LEU A 113 -12.56 21.74 26.52
CA LEU A 113 -11.71 21.21 27.60
C LEU A 113 -11.42 22.28 28.65
N PRO A 114 -12.31 22.53 29.63
CA PRO A 114 -11.91 23.11 30.89
C PRO A 114 -11.75 22.00 31.95
N HIS A 115 -10.75 22.22 32.80
CA HIS A 115 -10.46 21.51 34.06
C HIS A 115 -9.53 20.30 33.96
N LEU A 116 -8.24 20.57 33.86
CA LEU A 116 -7.24 19.93 34.71
C LEU A 116 -6.10 20.93 34.91
N GLY A 117 -6.19 21.69 36.00
CA GLY A 117 -5.15 22.60 36.47
C GLY A 117 -5.10 22.56 37.99
N THR A 118 -4.19 21.73 38.50
CA THR A 118 -3.13 22.03 39.49
C THR A 118 -2.30 20.76 39.63
#